data_AF-A0AAU7XAE8-F1
#
_entry.id   AF-A0AAU7XAE8-F1
#
_cell.length_a   1.000
_cell.length_b   1.000
_cell.length_c   1.000
_cell.angle_alpha   90.00
_cell.angle_beta   90.00
_cell.angle_gamma   90.00
#
_symmetry.space_group_name_H-M   'P 1'
#
loop_
_entity.id
_entity.type
_entity.pdbx_description
1 polymer ?
#
loop_
_entity_poly.entity_id
_entity_poly.type
_entity_poly.pdbx_seq_one_letter_code
_entity_poly.pdbx_strand_id
1 'polypeptide(L)'
;MNELVVRVYRGEKTKELARKLKAKAPGLTCRVCGGRDFALIEDVDGNSRTTLERKPIDGGFLHQFHLQPLLTVACTNCGHLEQFAQAIVDGAEPDAYGEEVDDG
;
A
#
# COMPACT_ATOMS: atom_id res chain seq x y z
N MET A 1 7.51 9.49 -21.43
CA MET A 1 7.01 9.60 -20.04
C MET A 1 8.05 8.99 -19.12
N ASN A 2 8.34 9.61 -17.97
CA ASN A 2 9.33 9.07 -17.03
C ASN A 2 8.81 7.79 -16.36
N GLU A 3 9.62 6.73 -16.31
CA GLU A 3 9.29 5.46 -15.67
C GLU A 3 9.07 5.67 -14.15
N LEU A 4 8.17 4.88 -13.55
CA LEU A 4 8.03 4.82 -12.09
C LEU A 4 9.25 4.11 -11.46
N VAL A 5 9.93 4.80 -10.56
CA VAL A 5 11.05 4.29 -9.77
C VAL A 5 10.59 4.08 -8.33
N VAL A 6 10.83 2.86 -7.81
CA VAL A 6 10.63 2.53 -6.39
C VAL A 6 11.94 1.97 -5.86
N ARG A 7 12.58 2.73 -4.98
CA ARG A 7 13.85 2.41 -4.33
C ARG A 7 13.58 1.63 -3.05
N VAL A 8 14.42 0.64 -2.79
CA VAL A 8 14.34 -0.19 -1.59
C VAL A 8 15.73 -0.30 -0.95
N TYR A 9 15.81 -0.38 0.38
CA TYR A 9 17.09 -0.47 1.08
C TYR A 9 17.79 -1.82 0.83
N ARG A 10 17.12 -2.95 1.13
CA ARG A 10 17.57 -4.34 0.86
C ARG A 10 16.44 -5.35 1.13
N GLY A 11 16.69 -6.62 0.83
CA GLY A 11 15.78 -7.74 1.11
C GLY A 11 14.92 -8.12 -0.10
N GLU A 12 14.79 -9.43 -0.37
CA GLU A 12 13.99 -9.92 -1.50
C GLU A 12 12.49 -9.68 -1.30
N LYS A 13 11.98 -9.78 -0.06
CA LYS A 13 10.57 -9.47 0.22
C LYS A 13 10.23 -8.01 -0.06
N THR A 14 11.12 -7.10 0.33
CA THR A 14 10.99 -5.66 0.06
C THR A 14 10.99 -5.37 -1.45
N LYS A 15 11.89 -6.02 -2.20
CA LYS A 15 11.92 -5.93 -3.68
C LYS A 15 10.65 -6.47 -4.31
N GLU A 16 10.15 -7.62 -3.83
CA GLU A 16 8.90 -8.21 -4.30
C GLU A 16 7.73 -7.26 -4.07
N LEU A 17 7.62 -6.69 -2.86
CA LEU A 17 6.58 -5.74 -2.52
C LEU A 17 6.62 -4.49 -3.41
N ALA A 18 7.82 -3.97 -3.68
CA ALA A 18 8.00 -2.86 -4.63
C ALA A 18 7.59 -3.23 -6.07
N ARG A 19 7.87 -4.45 -6.53
CA ARG A 19 7.42 -4.95 -7.85
C ARG A 19 5.89 -5.04 -7.91
N LYS A 20 5.24 -5.56 -6.87
CA LYS A 20 3.78 -5.63 -6.78
C LYS A 20 3.15 -4.24 -6.80
N LEU A 21 3.72 -3.27 -6.06
CA LEU A 21 3.28 -1.88 -6.12
C LEU A 21 3.41 -1.31 -7.54
N LYS A 22 4.56 -1.48 -8.20
CA LYS A 22 4.76 -1.03 -9.59
C LYS A 22 3.73 -1.65 -10.55
N ALA A 23 3.38 -2.92 -10.35
CA ALA A 23 2.41 -3.62 -11.18
C ALA A 23 0.97 -3.15 -10.94
N LYS A 24 0.58 -2.88 -9.68
CA LYS A 24 -0.76 -2.39 -9.35
C LYS A 24 -0.97 -0.91 -9.60
N ALA A 25 0.06 -0.09 -9.47
CA ALA A 25 -0.02 1.35 -9.65
C ALA A 25 1.06 1.87 -10.63
N PRO A 26 1.08 1.42 -11.92
CA PRO A 26 2.08 1.87 -12.89
C PRO A 26 1.99 3.38 -13.17
N GLY A 27 0.82 3.97 -12.94
CA GLY A 27 0.55 5.40 -13.09
C GLY A 27 0.99 6.26 -11.90
N LEU A 28 1.49 5.67 -10.79
CA LEU A 28 1.75 6.38 -9.54
C LEU A 28 2.61 7.65 -9.75
N THR A 29 2.07 8.78 -9.29
CA THR A 29 2.73 10.09 -9.27
C THR A 29 2.51 10.74 -7.93
N CYS A 30 3.54 11.42 -7.40
CA CYS A 30 3.43 12.13 -6.13
C CYS A 30 2.34 13.20 -6.23
N ARG A 31 1.31 13.10 -5.40
CA ARG A 31 0.19 14.06 -5.44
C ARG A 31 0.56 15.51 -5.13
N VAL A 32 1.74 15.75 -4.54
CA VAL A 32 2.23 17.09 -4.18
C VAL A 32 3.09 17.70 -5.29
N CYS A 33 4.06 16.95 -5.82
CA CYS A 33 5.06 17.50 -6.76
C CYS A 33 5.06 16.87 -8.16
N GLY A 34 4.19 15.87 -8.41
CA GLY A 34 4.15 15.13 -9.68
C GLY A 34 5.33 14.19 -9.93
N GLY A 35 6.30 14.11 -9.01
CA GLY A 35 7.45 13.20 -9.09
C GLY A 35 7.05 11.73 -9.19
N ARG A 36 7.90 10.92 -9.84
CA ARG A 36 7.68 9.47 -10.06
C ARG A 36 8.79 8.60 -9.47
N ASP A 37 9.54 9.14 -8.51
CA ASP A 37 10.60 8.46 -7.79
C ASP A 37 10.25 8.43 -6.30
N PHE A 38 10.22 7.22 -5.76
CA PHE A 38 9.77 6.92 -4.41
C PHE A 38 10.74 5.97 -3.72
N ALA A 39 10.91 6.12 -2.42
CA ALA A 39 11.59 5.17 -1.56
C ALA A 39 10.56 4.41 -0.71
N LEU A 40 10.60 3.09 -0.73
CA LEU A 40 9.84 2.27 0.22
C LEU A 40 10.57 2.31 1.57
N ILE A 41 9.88 2.79 2.60
CA ILE A 41 10.50 3.07 3.90
C ILE A 41 10.22 2.01 4.95
N GLU A 42 9.42 0.99 4.63
CA GLU A 42 9.14 -0.10 5.57
C GLU A 42 10.22 -1.18 5.56
N ASP A 43 10.55 -1.66 6.75
CA ASP A 43 11.34 -2.88 6.92
C ASP A 43 10.39 -4.08 6.92
N VAL A 44 10.18 -4.67 5.73
CA VAL A 44 9.29 -5.83 5.55
C VAL A 44 9.76 -7.05 6.33
N ASP A 45 11.06 -7.15 6.62
CA ASP A 45 11.65 -8.23 7.41
C ASP A 45 11.68 -7.92 8.92
N GLY A 46 11.42 -6.67 9.30
CA GLY A 46 11.33 -6.24 10.69
C GLY A 46 9.91 -6.33 11.27
N ASN A 47 9.82 -6.28 12.61
CA ASN A 47 8.53 -6.24 13.32
C ASN A 47 7.89 -4.84 13.36
N SER A 48 8.48 -3.84 12.69
CA SER A 48 8.04 -2.45 12.75
C SER A 48 7.29 -2.07 11.49
N ARG A 49 6.00 -2.42 11.45
CA ARG A 49 5.11 -2.08 10.33
C ARG A 49 3.88 -1.33 10.81
N THR A 50 3.50 -0.31 10.04
CA THR A 50 2.23 0.37 10.30
C THR A 50 1.11 -0.59 9.90
N THR A 51 0.14 -0.79 10.79
CA THR A 51 -1.05 -1.59 10.50
C THR A 51 -2.29 -0.73 10.64
N LEU A 52 -3.29 -1.00 9.80
CA LEU A 52 -4.65 -0.49 9.99
C LEU A 52 -5.54 -1.62 10.46
N GLU A 53 -6.48 -1.29 11.32
CA GLU A 53 -7.57 -2.18 11.68
C GLU A 53 -8.62 -2.18 10.56
N ARG A 54 -9.04 -3.37 10.13
CA ARG A 54 -10.16 -3.55 9.21
C ARG A 54 -11.29 -4.27 9.93
N LYS A 55 -12.50 -3.70 9.84
CA LYS A 55 -13.72 -4.34 10.32
C LYS A 55 -14.18 -5.41 9.31
N PRO A 56 -14.63 -6.59 9.78
CA PRO A 56 -15.23 -7.59 8.91
C PRO A 56 -16.62 -7.11 8.40
N ILE A 57 -17.00 -7.56 7.21
CA ILE A 57 -18.31 -7.23 6.58
C ILE A 57 -19.42 -8.10 7.18
N ASP A 58 -19.15 -9.38 7.49
CA ASP A 58 -20.17 -10.33 7.95
C ASP A 58 -20.20 -10.53 9.48
N GLY A 59 -21.22 -9.90 10.06
CA GLY A 59 -21.57 -9.69 11.48
C GLY A 59 -21.79 -10.86 12.45
N GLY A 60 -20.93 -11.88 12.55
CA GLY A 60 -21.03 -12.88 13.64
C GLY A 60 -20.52 -12.38 15.01
N PHE A 61 -21.15 -12.76 16.13
CA PHE A 61 -20.89 -12.32 17.52
C PHE A 61 -19.45 -12.53 18.06
N LEU A 62 -18.53 -13.07 17.26
CA LEU A 62 -17.12 -13.34 17.55
C LEU A 62 -16.19 -12.56 16.58
N HIS A 63 -16.39 -11.25 16.45
CA HIS A 63 -15.57 -10.44 15.56
C HIS A 63 -14.11 -10.37 16.00
N GLN A 64 -13.25 -11.00 15.22
CA GLN A 64 -11.81 -10.76 15.24
C GLN A 64 -11.51 -9.58 14.30
N PHE A 65 -10.89 -8.54 14.84
CA PHE A 65 -10.35 -7.45 14.03
C PHE A 65 -9.22 -7.99 13.14
N HIS A 66 -9.20 -7.59 11.87
CA HIS A 66 -8.10 -7.93 10.97
C HIS A 66 -7.13 -6.75 10.91
N LEU A 67 -5.93 -6.94 11.47
CA LEU A 67 -4.83 -5.99 11.26
C LEU A 67 -4.25 -6.21 9.86
N GLN A 68 -4.30 -5.18 9.03
CA GLN A 68 -3.69 -5.19 7.71
C GLN A 68 -2.43 -4.30 7.70
N PRO A 69 -1.28 -4.80 7.21
CA PRO A 69 -0.11 -3.96 7.01
C PRO A 69 -0.35 -2.89 5.96
N LEU A 70 0.18 -1.70 6.20
CA LEU A 70 0.34 -0.67 5.19
C LEU A 70 1.65 -0.86 4.44
N LEU A 71 1.70 -0.34 3.22
CA LEU A 71 2.91 -0.13 2.45
C LEU A 71 3.09 1.38 2.37
N THR A 72 4.14 1.89 3.00
CA THR A 72 4.46 3.32 3.01
C THR A 72 5.63 3.63 2.07
N VAL A 73 5.44 4.60 1.17
CA VAL A 73 6.51 5.14 0.31
C VAL A 73 6.68 6.64 0.54
N ALA A 74 7.91 7.12 0.41
CA ALA A 74 8.28 8.52 0.46
C ALA A 74 8.70 9.01 -0.93
N CYS A 75 8.12 10.09 -1.43
CA CYS A 75 8.59 10.73 -2.66
C CYS A 75 10.00 11.28 -2.45
N THR A 76 10.96 10.85 -3.27
CA THR A 76 12.36 11.26 -3.11
C THR A 76 12.63 12.70 -3.57
N ASN A 77 11.66 13.32 -4.24
CA ASN A 77 11.79 14.70 -4.72
C ASN A 77 11.33 15.74 -3.68
N CYS A 78 10.27 15.44 -2.92
CA CYS A 78 9.66 16.41 -2.00
C CYS A 78 9.40 15.88 -0.58
N GLY A 79 9.68 14.60 -0.31
CA GLY A 79 9.49 13.98 1.00
C GLY A 79 8.04 13.61 1.34
N HIS A 80 7.08 13.85 0.45
CA HIS A 80 5.69 13.49 0.70
C HIS A 80 5.51 11.96 0.89
N LEU A 81 4.70 11.57 1.88
CA LEU A 81 4.40 10.17 2.16
C LEU A 81 3.08 9.75 1.52
N GLU A 82 3.09 8.57 0.91
CA GLU A 82 1.90 7.88 0.42
C GLU A 82 1.81 6.49 1.05
N GLN A 83 0.59 6.10 1.40
CA GLN A 83 0.31 4.84 2.07
C GLN A 83 -0.70 4.03 1.27
N PHE A 84 -0.42 2.74 1.12
CA PHE A 84 -1.25 1.78 0.41
C PHE A 84 -1.63 0.65 1.36
N ALA A 85 -2.86 0.16 1.30
CA ALA A 85 -3.21 -1.09 1.95
C ALA A 85 -2.44 -2.23 1.25
N GLN A 86 -1.56 -2.94 1.97
CA GLN A 86 -0.77 -4.01 1.34
C GLN A 86 -1.69 -5.10 0.79
N ALA A 87 -2.81 -5.40 1.45
CA ALA A 87 -3.75 -6.41 0.99
C ALA A 87 -4.26 -6.12 -0.45
N ILE A 88 -4.49 -4.85 -0.83
CA ILE A 88 -4.85 -4.49 -2.22
C ILE A 88 -3.67 -4.75 -3.18
N VAL A 89 -2.45 -4.40 -2.75
CA VAL A 89 -1.23 -4.65 -3.53
C VAL A 89 -1.00 -6.16 -3.73
N ASP A 90 -1.38 -6.98 -2.75
CA ASP A 90 -1.34 -8.44 -2.78
C ASP A 90 -2.55 -9.09 -3.50
N GLY A 91 -3.52 -8.30 -3.96
CA GLY A 91 -4.63 -8.78 -4.80
C GLY A 91 -5.95 -9.03 -4.07
N ALA A 92 -6.18 -8.41 -2.90
CA ALA A 92 -7.50 -8.41 -2.30
C ALA A 92 -8.53 -7.70 -3.20
N GLU A 93 -9.69 -8.32 -3.36
CA GLU A 93 -10.81 -7.78 -4.14
C GLU A 93 -11.50 -6.62 -3.42
N PRO A 94 -12.12 -5.67 -4.16
CA PRO A 94 -12.85 -4.53 -3.58
C PRO A 94 -13.94 -4.96 -2.60
N ASP A 95 -14.71 -5.99 -2.93
CA ASP A 95 -15.81 -6.53 -2.12
C ASP A 95 -15.36 -7.00 -0.73
N ALA A 96 -14.05 -7.19 -0.52
CA ALA A 96 -13.51 -7.46 0.80
C ALA A 96 -13.63 -6.23 1.72
N TYR A 97 -13.66 -5.01 1.19
CA TYR A 97 -13.59 -3.76 1.96
C TYR A 97 -14.95 -3.15 2.31
N GLY A 98 -16.03 -3.57 1.66
CA GLY A 98 -17.39 -3.14 1.99
C GLY A 98 -18.29 -3.22 0.77
N GLU A 99 -19.49 -2.67 0.93
CA GLU A 99 -20.44 -2.48 -0.15
C GLU A 99 -20.09 -1.21 -0.95
N GLU A 100 -20.37 -1.25 -2.25
CA GLU A 100 -20.34 -0.05 -3.10
C GLU A 100 -21.47 0.90 -2.69
N VAL A 101 -21.16 2.19 -2.59
CA VAL A 101 -22.15 3.23 -2.31
C VAL A 101 -22.61 3.81 -3.63
N ASP A 102 -23.91 3.66 -3.94
CA ASP A 102 -24.54 4.29 -5.10
C ASP A 102 -24.67 5.82 -4.89
N ASP A 103 -24.44 6.59 -5.95
CA ASP A 103 -24.47 8.06 -5.94
C ASP A 103 -25.91 8.63 -5.82
N GLY A 104 -26.93 7.81 -6.13
CA GLY A 104 -28.35 8.18 -6.10
C GLY A 104 -28.89 8.83 -7.37
#